data_AF-A0A3Q7XRY4-F1
#
_entry.id   AF-A0A3Q7XRY4-F1
#
_cell.length_a   1.000
_cell.length_b   1.000
_cell.length_c   1.000
_cell.angle_alpha   90.00
_cell.angle_beta   90.00
_cell.angle_gamma   90.00
#
_symmetry.space_group_name_H-M   'P 1'
#
loop_
_entity.id
_entity.type
_entity.pdbx_description
1 polymer ?
#
loop_
_entity_poly.entity_id
_entity_poly.type
_entity_poly.pdbx_seq_one_letter_code
_entity_poly.pdbx_strand_id
1 'polypeptide(L)'
;MTKSKGQDNGVKWAFLIAGSKGYVNYRHQADVCHAYQVLKSGGLKDENIIVMMNDDIAYNFQNPYPGYIPNRPDGPNVYYNVPRDYTGNEATLRNFYSILRGDKKAIRREVKVHILRKGFKPDYWYWTSHGESDP
;
A
#
# COMPACT_ATOMS: atom_id res chain seq x y z
N MET A 1 -12.44 9.22 39.92
CA MET A 1 -11.95 8.19 38.96
C MET A 1 -12.47 8.54 37.59
N THR A 2 -11.57 8.96 36.70
CA THR A 2 -11.86 9.42 35.33
C THR A 2 -12.36 8.26 34.48
N LYS A 3 -13.52 8.42 33.84
CA LYS A 3 -14.00 7.51 32.80
C LYS A 3 -12.96 7.48 31.67
N SER A 4 -12.44 6.30 31.33
CA SER A 4 -11.64 6.12 30.11
C SER A 4 -12.51 6.52 28.92
N LYS A 5 -12.03 7.48 28.12
CA LYS A 5 -12.65 7.79 26.82
C LYS A 5 -12.72 6.49 26.03
N GLY A 6 -13.94 6.09 25.65
CA GLY A 6 -14.18 4.89 24.86
C GLY A 6 -13.33 4.88 23.59
N GLN A 7 -12.86 3.68 23.22
CA GLN A 7 -12.25 3.43 21.92
C GLN A 7 -13.11 4.03 20.81
N ASP A 8 -12.47 4.78 19.92
CA ASP A 8 -13.09 5.25 18.70
C ASP A 8 -13.52 4.02 17.88
N ASN A 9 -14.83 3.75 17.81
CA ASN A 9 -15.42 2.63 17.06
C ASN A 9 -15.45 2.90 15.53
N GLY A 10 -14.67 3.85 15.05
CA GLY A 10 -14.53 4.19 13.63
C GLY A 10 -13.77 3.12 12.84
N VAL A 11 -14.12 2.98 11.56
CA VAL A 11 -13.39 2.13 10.61
C VAL A 11 -12.00 2.72 10.39
N LYS A 12 -10.96 1.97 10.75
CA LYS A 12 -9.56 2.39 10.53
C LYS A 12 -9.13 2.11 9.10
N TRP A 13 -8.39 3.05 8.51
CA TRP A 13 -7.87 2.95 7.15
C TRP A 13 -6.34 3.07 7.08
N ALA A 14 -5.73 2.38 6.12
CA ALA A 14 -4.31 2.49 5.83
C ALA A 14 -4.04 2.74 4.35
N PHE A 15 -2.98 3.49 4.06
CA PHE A 15 -2.46 3.65 2.71
C PHE A 15 -0.97 3.38 2.67
N LEU A 16 -0.59 2.35 1.93
CA LEU A 16 0.77 1.85 1.79
C LEU A 16 1.28 2.13 0.37
N ILE A 17 2.43 2.80 0.26
CA ILE A 17 2.96 3.29 -1.02
C ILE A 17 4.43 2.89 -1.20
N ALA A 18 4.72 2.21 -2.30
CA ALA A 18 6.07 2.00 -2.81
C ALA A 18 6.27 2.93 -4.02
N GLY A 19 7.11 3.95 -3.88
CA GLY A 19 7.27 5.01 -4.89
C GLY A 19 8.27 4.72 -6.00
N SER A 20 8.73 3.47 -6.15
CA SER A 20 9.78 3.09 -7.10
C SER A 20 9.52 1.71 -7.72
N LYS A 21 10.23 1.44 -8.82
CA LYS A 21 10.12 0.22 -9.63
C LYS A 21 11.49 -0.32 -10.02
N GLY A 22 11.52 -1.52 -10.58
CA GLY A 22 12.71 -2.24 -11.00
C GLY A 22 13.33 -3.06 -9.87
N TYR A 23 13.96 -4.18 -10.23
CA TYR A 23 14.46 -5.16 -9.26
C TYR A 23 15.54 -4.60 -8.33
N VAL A 24 16.34 -3.63 -8.78
CA VAL A 24 17.32 -2.92 -7.92
C VAL A 24 16.66 -2.15 -6.75
N ASN A 25 15.37 -1.86 -6.86
CA ASN A 25 14.55 -1.19 -5.86
C ASN A 25 13.63 -2.14 -5.10
N TYR A 26 13.90 -3.45 -5.16
CA TYR A 26 13.18 -4.54 -4.49
C TYR A 26 12.67 -4.17 -3.09
N ARG A 27 13.56 -3.59 -2.26
CA ARG A 27 13.32 -3.26 -0.86
C ARG A 27 12.05 -2.43 -0.62
N HIS A 28 11.73 -1.47 -1.50
CA HIS A 28 10.58 -0.60 -1.29
C HIS A 28 9.25 -1.35 -1.43
N GLN A 29 9.15 -2.32 -2.35
CA GLN A 29 7.94 -3.13 -2.48
C GLN A 29 7.88 -4.24 -1.43
N ALA A 30 9.02 -4.81 -1.04
CA ALA A 30 9.09 -5.75 0.08
C ALA A 30 8.66 -5.12 1.41
N ASP A 31 9.05 -3.86 1.65
CA ASP A 31 8.63 -3.05 2.78
C ASP A 31 7.10 -2.83 2.82
N VAL A 32 6.49 -2.45 1.68
CA VAL A 32 5.04 -2.30 1.59
C VAL A 32 4.31 -3.62 1.83
N CYS A 33 4.79 -4.71 1.22
CA CYS A 33 4.22 -6.04 1.43
C CYS A 33 4.30 -6.44 2.91
N HIS A 34 5.44 -6.19 3.57
CA HIS A 34 5.61 -6.46 4.99
C HIS A 34 4.69 -5.61 5.87
N ALA A 35 4.56 -4.31 5.57
CA ALA A 35 3.64 -3.42 6.28
C ALA A 35 2.18 -3.88 6.16
N TYR A 36 1.76 -4.39 4.99
CA TYR A 36 0.45 -5.01 4.81
C TYR A 36 0.27 -6.21 5.75
N GLN A 37 1.24 -7.12 5.82
CA GLN A 37 1.14 -8.30 6.71
C GLN A 37 1.03 -7.88 8.18
N VAL A 38 1.79 -6.86 8.61
CA VAL A 38 1.70 -6.31 9.97
C VAL A 38 0.29 -5.77 10.26
N LEU A 39 -0.24 -4.91 9.39
CA LEU A 39 -1.58 -4.33 9.58
C LEU A 39 -2.69 -5.39 9.53
N LYS A 40 -2.57 -6.36 8.63
CA LYS A 40 -3.50 -7.50 8.53
C LYS A 40 -3.49 -8.33 9.81
N SER A 41 -2.30 -8.64 10.33
CA SER A 41 -2.15 -9.36 11.61
C SER A 41 -2.71 -8.58 12.80
N GLY A 42 -2.66 -7.24 12.72
CA GLY A 42 -3.26 -6.31 13.69
C GLY A 42 -4.77 -6.13 13.57
N GLY A 43 -5.43 -6.80 12.62
CA GLY A 43 -6.89 -6.82 12.48
C GLY A 43 -7.49 -5.83 11.48
N LEU A 44 -6.70 -5.10 10.71
CA LEU A 44 -7.24 -4.33 9.58
C LEU A 44 -7.71 -5.28 8.47
N LYS A 45 -8.90 -5.00 7.91
CA LYS A 45 -9.45 -5.76 6.79
C LYS A 45 -8.83 -5.28 5.47
N ASP A 46 -8.77 -6.16 4.47
CA ASP A 46 -8.19 -5.82 3.16
C ASP A 46 -8.94 -4.66 2.50
N GLU A 47 -10.27 -4.63 2.67
CA GLU A 47 -11.13 -3.53 2.19
C GLU A 47 -10.84 -2.16 2.84
N ASN A 48 -9.94 -2.12 3.83
CA ASN A 48 -9.51 -0.92 4.53
C ASN A 48 -8.02 -0.61 4.38
N ILE A 49 -7.28 -1.41 3.59
CA ILE A 49 -5.87 -1.17 3.30
C ILE A 49 -5.73 -0.92 1.80
N ILE A 50 -5.30 0.27 1.43
CA ILE A 50 -5.02 0.61 0.05
C ILE A 50 -3.53 0.42 -0.19
N VAL A 51 -3.19 -0.28 -1.28
CA VAL A 51 -1.80 -0.51 -1.68
C VAL A 51 -1.52 0.08 -3.05
N MET A 52 -0.49 0.92 -3.11
CA MET A 52 0.09 1.42 -4.35
C MET A 52 1.54 0.95 -4.47
N MET A 53 1.82 0.06 -5.41
CA MET A 53 3.15 -0.49 -5.67
C MET A 53 3.25 -0.89 -7.13
N ASN A 54 4.41 -0.80 -7.76
CA ASN A 54 4.51 -1.07 -9.19
C ASN A 54 4.22 -2.55 -9.56
N ASP A 55 4.40 -3.49 -8.62
CA ASP A 55 4.12 -4.94 -8.74
C ASP A 55 5.00 -5.66 -9.78
N ASP A 56 6.25 -5.23 -9.91
CA ASP A 56 7.23 -5.76 -10.88
C ASP A 56 8.37 -6.55 -10.23
N ILE A 57 8.18 -6.99 -8.98
CA ILE A 57 9.19 -7.72 -8.19
C ILE A 57 8.92 -9.23 -8.14
N ALA A 58 7.70 -9.63 -7.76
CA ALA A 58 7.38 -11.04 -7.47
C ALA A 58 7.69 -11.97 -8.65
N TYR A 59 7.41 -11.53 -9.87
CA TYR A 59 7.62 -12.30 -11.10
C TYR A 59 8.69 -11.66 -12.02
N ASN A 60 9.60 -10.88 -11.44
CA ASN A 60 10.73 -10.35 -12.19
C ASN A 60 11.64 -11.49 -12.66
N PHE A 61 12.23 -11.40 -13.86
CA PHE A 61 13.17 -12.40 -14.36
C PHE A 61 14.43 -12.55 -13.48
N GLN A 62 14.77 -11.51 -12.70
CA GLN A 62 15.87 -11.53 -11.75
C GLN A 62 15.49 -12.15 -10.40
N ASN A 63 14.20 -12.43 -10.15
CA ASN A 63 13.75 -13.08 -8.93
C ASN A 63 13.97 -14.60 -9.03
N PRO A 64 14.88 -15.19 -8.24
CA PRO A 64 15.10 -16.64 -8.25
C PRO A 64 13.91 -17.43 -7.69
N TYR A 65 12.97 -16.78 -7.01
CA TYR A 65 11.79 -17.40 -6.41
C TYR A 65 10.51 -16.70 -6.89
N PRO A 66 9.98 -17.07 -8.07
CA PRO A 66 8.77 -16.44 -8.64
C PRO A 66 7.58 -16.49 -7.67
N GLY A 67 6.90 -15.35 -7.48
CA GLY A 67 5.78 -15.21 -6.55
C GLY A 67 6.18 -15.06 -5.07
N TYR A 68 7.48 -15.06 -4.77
CA TYR A 68 8.02 -15.00 -3.42
C TYR A 68 8.81 -13.70 -3.22
N ILE A 69 8.43 -12.92 -2.21
CA ILE A 69 9.14 -11.70 -1.80
C ILE A 69 9.39 -11.76 -0.30
N PRO A 70 10.59 -12.09 0.20
CA PRO A 70 10.96 -11.86 1.59
C PRO A 70 11.33 -10.39 1.83
N ASN A 71 11.12 -9.88 3.05
CA ASN A 71 11.62 -8.56 3.47
C ASN A 71 12.80 -8.63 4.47
N ARG A 72 13.40 -9.82 4.62
CA ARG A 72 14.63 -10.05 5.40
C ARG A 72 15.28 -11.36 4.95
N PRO A 73 16.59 -11.58 5.18
CA PRO A 73 17.22 -12.88 4.96
C PRO A 73 16.42 -14.00 5.64
N ASP A 74 16.20 -15.10 4.92
CA ASP A 74 15.43 -16.27 5.37
C ASP A 74 14.03 -15.95 5.93
N GLY A 75 13.48 -14.80 5.54
CA GLY A 75 12.15 -14.35 5.94
C GLY A 75 11.04 -15.07 5.18
N PRO A 76 9.81 -15.07 5.72
CA PRO A 76 8.65 -15.60 5.01
C PRO A 76 8.32 -14.77 3.77
N ASN A 77 7.53 -15.33 2.86
CA ASN A 77 6.91 -14.56 1.79
C ASN A 77 6.03 -13.47 2.39
N VAL A 78 6.21 -12.21 2.04
CA VAL A 78 5.31 -11.12 2.45
C VAL A 78 4.35 -10.68 1.34
N TYR A 79 4.50 -11.22 0.13
CA TYR A 79 3.72 -10.81 -1.05
C TYR A 79 2.29 -11.37 -1.11
N TYR A 80 2.03 -12.49 -0.44
CA TYR A 80 0.73 -13.16 -0.54
C TYR A 80 -0.41 -12.26 -0.04
N ASN A 81 -1.55 -12.32 -0.72
CA ASN A 81 -2.78 -11.57 -0.40
C ASN A 81 -2.67 -10.04 -0.34
N VAL A 82 -1.50 -9.45 -0.63
CA VAL A 82 -1.33 -8.00 -0.72
C VAL A 82 -2.29 -7.46 -1.81
N PRO A 83 -3.18 -6.51 -1.49
CA PRO A 83 -4.04 -5.88 -2.48
C PRO A 83 -3.24 -5.27 -3.62
N ARG A 84 -3.75 -5.40 -4.85
CA ARG A 84 -3.17 -4.78 -6.04
C ARG A 84 -4.06 -3.64 -6.48
N ASP A 85 -4.25 -2.65 -5.59
CA ASP A 85 -5.09 -1.52 -5.94
C ASP A 85 -4.40 -0.79 -7.08
N TYR A 86 -3.30 -0.08 -6.84
CA TYR A 86 -2.61 0.70 -7.88
C TYR A 86 -1.28 0.08 -8.25
N THR A 87 -1.19 -0.52 -9.44
CA THR A 87 0.02 -1.16 -9.94
C THR A 87 0.45 -0.67 -11.32
N GLY A 88 1.71 -0.94 -11.70
CA GLY A 88 2.27 -0.53 -12.99
C GLY A 88 1.99 0.93 -13.34
N ASN A 89 1.35 1.15 -14.49
CA ASN A 89 0.99 2.49 -14.99
C ASN A 89 -0.05 3.24 -14.13
N GLU A 90 -0.68 2.57 -13.15
CA GLU A 90 -1.57 3.21 -12.19
C GLU A 90 -0.84 3.67 -10.91
N ALA A 91 0.34 3.15 -10.62
CA ALA A 91 1.18 3.55 -9.49
C ALA A 91 1.91 4.88 -9.78
N THR A 92 1.14 5.94 -9.97
CA THR A 92 1.64 7.26 -10.38
C THR A 92 1.36 8.33 -9.33
N LEU A 93 2.23 9.35 -9.29
CA LEU A 93 2.04 10.51 -8.42
C LEU A 93 0.69 11.20 -8.65
N ARG A 94 0.21 11.24 -9.90
CA ARG A 94 -1.11 11.78 -10.25
C ARG A 94 -2.25 11.01 -9.56
N ASN A 95 -2.19 9.69 -9.57
CA ASN A 95 -3.19 8.86 -8.90
C ASN A 95 -3.08 9.00 -7.38
N PHE A 96 -1.86 9.04 -6.83
CA PHE A 96 -1.62 9.33 -5.42
C PHE A 96 -2.32 10.63 -5.00
N TYR A 97 -2.04 11.76 -5.66
CA TYR A 97 -2.70 13.04 -5.35
C TYR A 97 -4.22 13.02 -5.56
N SER A 98 -4.72 12.24 -6.52
CA SER A 98 -6.16 12.10 -6.73
C SER A 98 -6.83 11.35 -5.58
N ILE A 99 -6.19 10.31 -5.05
CA ILE A 99 -6.66 9.57 -3.87
C ILE A 99 -6.66 10.50 -2.64
N LEU A 100 -5.57 11.24 -2.42
CA LEU A 100 -5.45 12.19 -1.31
C LEU A 100 -6.59 13.21 -1.29
N ARG A 101 -6.91 13.78 -2.46
CA ARG A 101 -7.93 14.82 -2.61
C ARG A 101 -9.35 14.28 -2.70
N GLY A 102 -9.51 12.97 -2.75
CA GLY A 102 -10.78 12.34 -3.04
C GLY A 102 -11.37 12.69 -4.40
N ASP A 103 -10.50 12.99 -5.38
CA ASP A 103 -10.93 13.41 -6.72
C ASP A 103 -11.40 12.21 -7.55
N LYS A 104 -12.72 11.98 -7.48
CA LYS A 104 -13.43 10.90 -8.19
C LYS A 104 -13.35 11.02 -9.72
N LYS A 105 -13.10 12.21 -10.28
CA LYS A 105 -13.06 12.43 -11.73
C LYS A 105 -11.68 12.15 -12.32
N ALA A 106 -10.63 12.27 -11.53
CA ALA A 106 -9.24 12.08 -11.97
C ALA A 106 -8.80 10.60 -12.02
N ILE A 107 -9.50 9.69 -11.33
CA ILE A 107 -9.18 8.26 -11.29
C ILE A 107 -9.84 7.53 -12.48
N ARG A 108 -9.06 7.25 -13.53
CA ARG A 108 -9.53 6.51 -14.72
C ARG A 108 -9.58 5.00 -14.48
N ARG A 109 -10.72 4.49 -13.98
CA ARG A 109 -11.31 3.15 -14.19
C ARG A 109 -12.35 2.86 -13.11
N GLU A 110 -13.40 2.12 -13.49
CA GLU A 110 -14.52 1.68 -12.63
C GLU A 110 -14.10 0.89 -11.36
N VAL A 111 -12.85 0.43 -11.27
CA VAL A 111 -12.37 -0.45 -10.20
C VAL A 111 -12.23 0.25 -8.83
N LYS A 112 -12.09 1.59 -8.74
CA LYS A 112 -11.67 2.26 -7.47
C LYS A 112 -12.59 3.34 -6.94
N VAL A 113 -13.87 3.21 -7.27
CA VAL A 113 -14.93 4.03 -6.70
C VAL A 113 -15.20 3.63 -5.23
N HIS A 114 -14.71 2.48 -4.74
CA HIS A 114 -14.92 1.99 -3.38
C HIS A 114 -14.24 2.85 -2.30
N ILE A 115 -13.00 3.28 -2.52
CA ILE A 115 -12.19 4.07 -1.57
C ILE A 115 -12.90 5.41 -1.28
N LEU A 116 -13.37 6.06 -2.34
CA LEU A 116 -14.02 7.37 -2.26
C LEU A 116 -15.52 7.32 -1.94
N ARG A 117 -16.18 6.16 -2.09
CA ARG A 117 -17.56 5.94 -1.64
C ARG A 117 -17.65 5.62 -0.15
N LYS A 118 -16.63 4.98 0.43
CA LYS A 118 -16.62 4.59 1.85
C LYS A 118 -16.06 5.68 2.80
N GLY A 119 -15.73 6.86 2.29
CA GLY A 119 -15.21 7.97 3.11
C GLY A 119 -13.78 7.73 3.58
N PHE A 120 -12.91 7.25 2.69
CA PHE A 120 -11.50 7.02 3.00
C PHE A 120 -10.85 8.22 3.70
N LYS A 121 -10.43 7.98 4.94
CA LYS A 121 -9.66 8.90 5.77
C LYS A 121 -8.61 8.04 6.50
N PRO A 122 -7.41 7.90 5.94
CA PRO A 122 -6.38 7.02 6.48
C PRO A 122 -5.87 7.51 7.83
N ASP A 123 -5.96 6.63 8.82
CA ASP A 123 -5.33 6.75 10.13
C ASP A 123 -3.84 6.42 10.04
N TYR A 124 -3.47 5.52 9.13
CA TYR A 124 -2.10 5.08 8.92
C TYR A 124 -1.62 5.38 7.50
N TRP A 125 -0.41 5.92 7.42
CA TRP A 125 0.31 6.20 6.18
C TRP A 125 1.68 5.56 6.24
N TYR A 126 2.06 4.89 5.17
CA TYR A 126 3.42 4.38 5.02
C TYR A 126 3.89 4.57 3.59
N TRP A 127 5.00 5.30 3.44
CA TRP A 127 5.64 5.54 2.17
C TRP A 127 7.08 5.04 2.24
N THR A 128 7.51 4.33 1.21
CA THR A 128 8.90 3.90 1.04
C THR A 128 9.32 4.07 -0.43
N SER A 129 10.39 4.81 -0.65
CA SER A 129 11.00 5.08 -1.95
C SER A 129 12.34 5.79 -1.74
N HIS A 130 12.96 6.21 -2.84
CA HIS A 130 13.97 7.27 -2.81
C HIS A 130 13.33 8.63 -2.49
N GLY A 131 14.17 9.60 -2.14
CA GLY A 131 13.78 10.99 -1.93
C GLY A 131 14.95 11.94 -2.16
N GLU A 132 14.64 13.17 -2.51
CA GLU A 132 15.59 14.27 -2.69
C GLU A 132 15.01 15.57 -2.12
N SER A 133 15.85 16.60 -1.96
CA SER A 133 15.41 17.93 -1.52
C SER A 133 14.52 18.60 -2.57
N ASP A 134 13.43 19.22 -2.13
CA ASP A 134 12.64 20.12 -2.97
C ASP A 134 13.47 21.38 -3.30
N PRO A 135 13.69 21.73 -4.58
CA PRO A 135 14.50 22.87 -5.00
C PRO A 135 13.93 24.24 -4.58
#